data_AF-A0A7V8YJK2-F1
#
_entry.id   AF-A0A7V8YJK2-F1
#
_cell.length_a   1.000
_cell.length_b   1.000
_cell.length_c   1.000
_cell.angle_alpha   90.00
_cell.angle_beta   90.00
_cell.angle_gamma   90.00
#
_symmetry.space_group_name_H-M   'P 1'
#
loop_
_entity.id
_entity.type
_entity.pdbx_description
1 polymer ?
#
loop_
_entity_poly.entity_id
_entity_poly.type
_entity_poly.pdbx_seq_one_letter_code
_entity_poly.pdbx_strand_id
1 'polypeptide(L)'
;MEEVAARGERYLAALRDSLRDQPDLFGLRDAFVGAGGRLVDVLAELSVAGPDVFALPTDEPEGSRAAWFVLEFVRAVAADGGLVVDAVVRKAATRCAERILDDPGMRDAVDNATADARLSGDLLCAIFELFFARAVSELVRAIIAEKINLMVLGLVPGLRVVDPDGQIADWVAGKVMELVPNPCERAHELAERGLNVVEVARELIPESVDRALGVWAGEEPS
;
A
#
# COMPACT_ATOMS: atom_id res chain seq x y z
N MET A 1 -14.50 18.83 -8.17
CA MET A 1 -13.11 18.55 -8.61
C MET A 1 -12.14 19.54 -7.97
N GLU A 2 -12.20 20.83 -8.29
CA GLU A 2 -11.27 21.86 -7.76
C GLU A 2 -11.25 21.95 -6.21
N GLU A 3 -12.42 21.90 -5.57
CA GLU A 3 -12.50 21.92 -4.10
C GLU A 3 -11.94 20.65 -3.44
N VAL A 4 -12.09 19.48 -4.08
CA VAL A 4 -11.54 18.20 -3.60
C VAL A 4 -10.02 18.25 -3.66
N ALA A 5 -9.47 18.72 -4.78
CA ALA A 5 -8.02 18.90 -4.96
C ALA A 5 -7.44 19.86 -3.91
N ALA A 6 -8.02 21.05 -3.74
CA ALA A 6 -7.53 22.04 -2.76
C ALA A 6 -7.59 21.53 -1.30
N ARG A 7 -8.54 20.63 -0.97
CA ARG A 7 -8.58 19.97 0.35
C ARG A 7 -7.52 18.87 0.47
N GLY A 8 -7.35 18.05 -0.56
CA GLY A 8 -6.32 17.00 -0.60
C GLY A 8 -4.90 17.58 -0.51
N GLU A 9 -4.61 18.65 -1.24
CA GLU A 9 -3.31 19.34 -1.18
C GLU A 9 -2.99 19.88 0.21
N ARG A 10 -3.98 20.52 0.87
CA ARG A 10 -3.80 21.01 2.25
C ARG A 10 -3.52 19.86 3.22
N TYR A 11 -4.14 18.70 3.03
CA TYR A 11 -3.87 17.53 3.85
C TYR A 11 -2.47 16.98 3.64
N LEU A 12 -2.03 16.84 2.38
CA LEU A 12 -0.68 16.37 2.08
C LEU A 12 0.38 17.33 2.62
N ALA A 13 0.18 18.64 2.46
CA ALA A 13 1.06 19.65 3.04
C ALA A 13 1.13 19.53 4.57
N ALA A 14 -0.02 19.40 5.24
CA ALA A 14 -0.11 19.21 6.68
C ALA A 14 0.60 17.93 7.17
N LEU A 15 0.35 16.80 6.51
CA LEU A 15 0.99 15.52 6.85
C LEU A 15 2.51 15.63 6.72
N ARG A 16 2.99 16.17 5.59
CA ARG A 16 4.40 16.41 5.34
C ARG A 16 5.04 17.30 6.40
N ASP A 17 4.43 18.44 6.69
CA ASP A 17 5.00 19.42 7.62
C ASP A 17 5.08 18.81 9.04
N SER A 18 4.07 18.03 9.44
CA SER A 18 4.09 17.30 10.72
C SER A 18 5.18 16.23 10.79
N LEU A 19 5.39 15.47 9.70
CA LEU A 19 6.42 14.44 9.64
C LEU A 19 7.83 15.04 9.54
N ARG A 20 7.98 16.26 8.99
CA ARG A 20 9.27 16.99 9.03
C ARG A 20 9.62 17.42 10.45
N ASP A 21 8.64 17.89 11.20
CA ASP A 21 8.84 18.31 12.60
C ASP A 21 9.00 17.11 13.55
N GLN A 22 8.27 16.02 13.28
CA GLN A 22 8.28 14.79 14.06
C GLN A 22 8.36 13.56 13.13
N PRO A 23 9.57 13.14 12.72
CA PRO A 23 9.77 12.03 11.78
C PRO A 23 9.17 10.70 12.25
N ASP A 24 9.15 10.47 13.56
CA ASP A 24 8.65 9.24 14.18
C ASP A 24 7.17 9.32 14.56
N LEU A 25 6.45 10.34 14.08
CA LEU A 25 5.04 10.55 14.40
C LEU A 25 4.22 9.29 14.06
N PHE A 26 3.64 8.68 15.10
CA PHE A 26 2.90 7.42 15.06
C PHE A 26 3.67 6.21 14.49
N GLY A 27 4.99 6.28 14.36
CA GLY A 27 5.81 5.23 13.75
C GLY A 27 5.44 4.92 12.30
N LEU A 28 4.84 5.89 11.57
CA LEU A 28 4.28 5.68 10.23
C LEU A 28 5.31 5.17 9.24
N ARG A 29 6.49 5.78 9.23
CA ARG A 29 7.58 5.43 8.31
C ARG A 29 8.02 4.00 8.52
N ASP A 30 8.37 3.63 9.75
CA ASP A 30 8.83 2.28 10.09
C ASP A 30 7.76 1.22 9.81
N ALA A 31 6.50 1.52 10.13
CA ALA A 31 5.39 0.63 9.85
C ALA A 31 5.21 0.40 8.34
N PHE A 32 5.27 1.46 7.52
CA PHE A 32 5.13 1.35 6.06
C PHE A 32 6.34 0.69 5.41
N VAL A 33 7.55 0.97 5.87
CA VAL A 33 8.77 0.28 5.40
C VAL A 33 8.69 -1.20 5.72
N GLY A 34 8.38 -1.55 6.97
CA GLY A 34 8.25 -2.95 7.40
C GLY A 34 7.15 -3.69 6.64
N ALA A 35 5.99 -3.06 6.44
CA ALA A 35 4.89 -3.64 5.68
C ALA A 35 5.21 -3.77 4.18
N GLY A 36 5.86 -2.76 3.59
CA GLY A 36 6.33 -2.82 2.20
C GLY A 36 7.34 -3.94 1.97
N GLY A 37 8.24 -4.18 2.93
CA GLY A 37 9.17 -5.31 2.89
C GLY A 37 8.45 -6.65 2.85
N ARG A 38 7.54 -6.87 3.81
CA ARG A 38 6.74 -8.09 3.88
C ARG A 38 5.85 -8.27 2.65
N LEU A 39 5.30 -7.19 2.11
CA LEU A 39 4.57 -7.23 0.84
C LEU A 39 5.44 -7.78 -0.28
N VAL A 40 6.63 -7.21 -0.49
CA VAL A 40 7.52 -7.64 -1.57
C VAL A 40 7.94 -9.10 -1.40
N ASP A 41 8.18 -9.54 -0.16
CA ASP A 41 8.48 -10.95 0.13
C ASP A 41 7.31 -11.88 -0.23
N VAL A 42 6.08 -11.53 0.16
CA VAL A 42 4.87 -12.29 -0.21
C VAL A 42 4.66 -12.32 -1.73
N LEU A 43 4.84 -11.19 -2.41
CA LEU A 43 4.69 -11.14 -3.87
C LEU A 43 5.77 -11.99 -4.57
N ALA A 44 7.00 -11.99 -4.05
CA ALA A 44 8.07 -12.84 -4.57
C ALA A 44 7.74 -14.33 -4.41
N GLU A 45 7.19 -14.73 -3.26
CA GLU A 45 6.74 -16.10 -3.04
C GLU A 45 5.58 -16.47 -3.97
N LEU A 46 4.58 -15.61 -4.15
CA LEU A 46 3.48 -15.81 -5.09
C LEU A 46 3.95 -15.92 -6.55
N SER A 47 5.03 -15.21 -6.93
CA SER A 47 5.66 -15.34 -8.25
C SER A 47 6.39 -16.67 -8.45
N VAL A 48 6.73 -17.41 -7.39
CA VAL A 48 7.49 -18.68 -7.46
C VAL A 48 6.60 -19.90 -7.18
N ALA A 49 5.79 -19.84 -6.13
CA ALA A 49 4.96 -20.94 -5.64
C ALA A 49 3.48 -20.81 -5.99
N GLY A 50 3.02 -19.64 -6.48
CA GLY A 50 1.59 -19.42 -6.71
C GLY A 50 0.82 -19.37 -5.40
N PRO A 51 -0.50 -19.60 -5.38
CA PRO A 51 -1.30 -19.44 -4.16
C PRO A 51 -1.02 -20.51 -3.07
N ASP A 52 -0.22 -21.54 -3.37
CA ASP A 52 0.22 -22.57 -2.42
C ASP A 52 0.99 -22.02 -1.22
N VAL A 53 1.55 -20.80 -1.31
CA VAL A 53 2.22 -20.15 -0.16
C VAL A 53 1.30 -20.06 1.06
N PHE A 54 -0.01 -19.97 0.84
CA PHE A 54 -1.01 -19.86 1.91
C PHE A 54 -1.68 -21.19 2.26
N ALA A 55 -1.15 -22.31 1.78
CA ALA A 55 -1.65 -23.66 2.05
C ALA A 55 -3.18 -23.75 1.93
N LEU A 56 -3.70 -23.45 0.73
CA LEU A 56 -5.14 -23.33 0.51
C LEU A 56 -5.91 -24.56 1.03
N PRO A 57 -7.03 -24.37 1.74
CA PRO A 57 -7.85 -25.48 2.21
C PRO A 57 -8.34 -26.34 1.05
N THR A 58 -8.09 -27.64 1.11
CA THR A 58 -8.58 -28.61 0.12
C THR A 58 -10.06 -28.91 0.31
N ASP A 59 -10.52 -28.98 1.57
CA ASP A 59 -11.93 -29.08 1.91
C ASP A 59 -12.63 -27.71 1.77
N GLU A 60 -13.95 -27.67 1.54
CA GLU A 60 -14.69 -26.40 1.56
C GLU A 60 -14.56 -25.76 2.95
N PRO A 61 -13.80 -24.65 3.10
CA PRO A 61 -13.64 -24.04 4.41
C PRO A 61 -14.98 -23.43 4.87
N GLU A 62 -15.11 -23.08 6.16
CA GLU A 62 -16.15 -22.15 6.59
C GLU A 62 -15.89 -20.78 5.94
N GLY A 63 -16.43 -20.57 4.73
CA GLY A 63 -16.14 -19.42 3.88
C GLY A 63 -15.68 -19.82 2.46
N SER A 64 -15.16 -18.87 1.69
CA SER A 64 -14.56 -19.16 0.37
C SER A 64 -13.04 -19.23 0.46
N ARG A 65 -12.40 -20.02 -0.43
CA ARG A 65 -10.93 -20.03 -0.55
C ARG A 65 -10.36 -18.66 -0.87
N ALA A 66 -11.12 -17.83 -1.60
CA ALA A 66 -10.78 -16.43 -1.82
C ALA A 66 -10.72 -15.62 -0.51
N ALA A 67 -11.66 -15.82 0.42
CA ALA A 67 -11.62 -15.17 1.73
C ALA A 67 -10.43 -15.65 2.56
N TRP A 68 -10.08 -16.95 2.47
CA TRP A 68 -8.87 -17.49 3.08
C TRP A 68 -7.60 -16.84 2.51
N PHE A 69 -7.48 -16.76 1.18
CA PHE A 69 -6.37 -16.12 0.51
C PHE A 69 -6.19 -14.67 0.98
N VAL A 70 -7.28 -13.89 1.02
CA VAL A 70 -7.24 -12.50 1.50
C VAL A 70 -6.79 -12.44 2.96
N LEU A 71 -7.31 -13.32 3.82
CA LEU A 71 -6.94 -13.36 5.24
C LEU A 71 -5.44 -13.63 5.43
N GLU A 72 -4.91 -14.67 4.78
CA GLU A 72 -3.50 -15.06 4.92
C GLU A 72 -2.56 -14.03 4.29
N PHE A 73 -2.93 -13.45 3.15
CA PHE A 73 -2.20 -12.33 2.56
C PHE A 73 -2.13 -11.13 3.51
N VAL A 74 -3.26 -10.74 4.10
CA VAL A 74 -3.31 -9.62 5.05
C VAL A 74 -2.47 -9.90 6.29
N ARG A 75 -2.52 -11.13 6.83
CA ARG A 75 -1.68 -11.54 7.97
C ARG A 75 -0.20 -11.43 7.65
N ALA A 76 0.22 -11.94 6.50
CA ALA A 76 1.61 -11.91 6.07
C ALA A 76 2.14 -10.47 5.89
N VAL A 77 1.33 -9.56 5.36
CA VAL A 77 1.75 -8.16 5.11
C VAL A 77 1.63 -7.27 6.36
N ALA A 78 0.52 -7.34 7.10
CA ALA A 78 0.24 -6.39 8.16
C ALA A 78 0.88 -6.75 9.51
N ALA A 79 1.26 -8.01 9.73
CA ALA A 79 1.67 -8.53 11.03
C ALA A 79 0.60 -8.32 12.14
N ASP A 80 0.87 -8.82 13.35
CA ASP A 80 -0.10 -8.84 14.46
C ASP A 80 -0.19 -7.50 15.26
N GLY A 81 0.05 -6.38 14.60
CA GLY A 81 0.05 -5.06 15.23
C GLY A 81 -1.36 -4.56 15.62
N GLY A 82 -1.42 -3.78 16.71
CA GLY A 82 -2.66 -3.24 17.30
C GLY A 82 -2.86 -1.72 17.16
N LEU A 83 -1.98 -1.01 16.45
CA LEU A 83 -2.02 0.44 16.27
C LEU A 83 -2.94 0.86 15.11
N VAL A 84 -3.26 2.15 15.04
CA VAL A 84 -4.05 2.73 13.93
C VAL A 84 -3.36 2.50 12.58
N VAL A 85 -2.02 2.64 12.54
CA VAL A 85 -1.24 2.36 11.32
C VAL A 85 -1.34 0.90 10.88
N ASP A 86 -1.45 -0.04 11.82
CA ASP A 86 -1.63 -1.46 11.48
C ASP A 86 -3.01 -1.72 10.86
N ALA A 87 -4.03 -1.00 11.33
CA ALA A 87 -5.36 -1.06 10.69
C ALA A 87 -5.34 -0.48 9.27
N VAL A 88 -4.59 0.60 9.04
CA VAL A 88 -4.36 1.19 7.71
C VAL A 88 -3.65 0.18 6.79
N VAL A 89 -2.58 -0.44 7.27
CA VAL A 89 -1.83 -1.47 6.53
C VAL A 89 -2.71 -2.67 6.21
N ARG A 90 -3.51 -3.16 7.17
CA ARG A 90 -4.45 -4.27 6.93
C ARG A 90 -5.40 -3.96 5.78
N LYS A 91 -6.01 -2.76 5.78
CA LYS A 91 -6.91 -2.35 4.69
C LYS A 91 -6.21 -2.21 3.35
N ALA A 92 -5.00 -1.64 3.32
CA ALA A 92 -4.21 -1.56 2.09
C ALA A 92 -3.88 -2.96 1.56
N ALA A 93 -3.42 -3.87 2.43
CA ALA A 93 -3.14 -5.26 2.09
C ALA A 93 -4.39 -6.01 1.59
N THR A 94 -5.56 -5.76 2.19
CA THR A 94 -6.84 -6.32 1.70
C THR A 94 -7.10 -5.88 0.26
N ARG A 95 -6.92 -4.59 -0.06
CA ARG A 95 -7.10 -4.10 -1.44
C ARG A 95 -6.09 -4.71 -2.41
N CYS A 96 -4.85 -4.94 -1.98
CA CYS A 96 -3.86 -5.65 -2.78
C CYS A 96 -4.28 -7.09 -3.05
N ALA A 97 -4.72 -7.83 -2.03
CA ALA A 97 -5.18 -9.21 -2.18
C ALA A 97 -6.41 -9.31 -3.12
N GLU A 98 -7.38 -8.40 -2.97
CA GLU A 98 -8.54 -8.30 -3.86
C GLU A 98 -8.09 -8.05 -5.31
N ARG A 99 -7.16 -7.10 -5.53
CA ARG A 99 -6.65 -6.80 -6.86
C ARG A 99 -5.88 -7.96 -7.50
N ILE A 100 -5.21 -8.78 -6.70
CA ILE A 100 -4.59 -10.03 -7.16
C ILE A 100 -5.67 -11.02 -7.62
N LEU A 101 -6.76 -11.15 -6.86
CA LEU A 101 -7.89 -12.02 -7.19
C LEU A 101 -8.78 -11.51 -8.34
N ASP A 102 -8.60 -10.26 -8.78
CA ASP A 102 -9.20 -9.77 -10.04
C ASP A 102 -8.51 -10.38 -11.28
N ASP A 103 -7.30 -10.94 -11.14
CA ASP A 103 -6.68 -11.74 -12.19
C ASP A 103 -7.39 -13.10 -12.33
N PRO A 104 -7.96 -13.44 -13.50
CA PRO A 104 -8.72 -14.67 -13.66
C PRO A 104 -7.90 -15.94 -13.42
N GLY A 105 -6.61 -15.93 -13.75
CA GLY A 105 -5.74 -17.10 -13.56
C GLY A 105 -5.47 -17.36 -12.08
N MET A 106 -5.14 -16.31 -11.33
CA MET A 106 -4.98 -16.40 -9.89
C MET A 106 -6.29 -16.77 -9.19
N ARG A 107 -7.41 -16.20 -9.65
CA ARG A 107 -8.73 -16.50 -9.10
C ARG A 107 -9.10 -17.98 -9.26
N ASP A 108 -8.94 -18.51 -10.47
CA ASP A 108 -9.21 -19.91 -10.78
C ASP A 108 -8.31 -20.85 -9.97
N ALA A 109 -7.01 -20.54 -9.87
CA ALA A 109 -6.08 -21.32 -9.05
C ALA A 109 -6.47 -21.33 -7.57
N VAL A 110 -6.91 -20.19 -7.02
CA VAL A 110 -7.38 -20.12 -5.62
C VAL A 110 -8.70 -20.88 -5.42
N ASP A 111 -9.67 -20.72 -6.32
CA ASP A 111 -10.97 -21.38 -6.20
C ASP A 111 -10.85 -22.91 -6.34
N ASN A 112 -9.93 -23.39 -7.18
CA ASN A 112 -9.66 -24.81 -7.40
C ASN A 112 -8.54 -25.40 -6.52
N ALA A 113 -7.93 -24.59 -5.65
CA ALA A 113 -6.78 -24.98 -4.82
C ALA A 113 -5.63 -25.60 -5.62
N THR A 114 -5.24 -24.95 -6.72
CA THR A 114 -4.12 -25.40 -7.57
C THR A 114 -2.94 -24.45 -7.51
N ALA A 115 -1.77 -25.01 -7.77
CA ALA A 115 -0.50 -24.30 -7.83
C ALA A 115 -0.16 -23.85 -9.25
N ASP A 116 -1.13 -23.67 -10.14
CA ASP A 116 -0.83 -23.49 -11.58
C ASP A 116 -0.65 -22.03 -11.98
N ALA A 117 -1.16 -21.09 -11.18
CA ALA A 117 -1.00 -19.66 -11.42
C ALA A 117 0.26 -19.10 -10.75
N ARG A 118 0.93 -18.17 -11.42
CA ARG A 118 2.04 -17.39 -10.87
C ARG A 118 1.75 -15.91 -11.03
N LEU A 119 2.18 -15.13 -10.05
CA LEU A 119 2.07 -13.68 -10.12
C LEU A 119 3.04 -13.16 -11.21
N SER A 120 2.48 -12.50 -12.23
CA SER A 120 3.29 -11.85 -13.27
C SER A 120 4.07 -10.66 -12.72
N GLY A 121 5.17 -10.30 -13.38
CA GLY A 121 5.96 -9.11 -13.02
C GLY A 121 5.13 -7.83 -13.07
N ASP A 122 4.30 -7.67 -14.11
CA ASP A 122 3.43 -6.49 -14.27
C ASP A 122 2.41 -6.37 -13.12
N LEU A 123 1.80 -7.49 -12.72
CA LEU A 123 0.87 -7.48 -11.60
C LEU A 123 1.59 -7.21 -10.28
N LEU A 124 2.80 -7.75 -10.08
CA LEU A 124 3.63 -7.43 -8.90
C LEU A 124 3.89 -5.92 -8.80
N CYS A 125 4.32 -5.29 -9.89
CA CYS A 125 4.57 -3.85 -9.91
C CYS A 125 3.31 -3.03 -9.63
N ALA A 126 2.18 -3.41 -10.23
CA ALA A 126 0.90 -2.76 -9.97
C ALA A 126 0.46 -2.90 -8.49
N ILE A 127 0.70 -4.07 -7.86
CA ILE A 127 0.37 -4.28 -6.44
C ILE A 127 1.28 -3.48 -5.52
N PHE A 128 2.57 -3.36 -5.85
CA PHE A 128 3.52 -2.53 -5.12
C PHE A 128 3.08 -1.06 -5.07
N GLU A 129 2.76 -0.46 -6.22
CA GLU A 129 2.29 0.93 -6.29
C GLU A 129 0.95 1.11 -5.58
N LEU A 130 0.01 0.18 -5.80
CA LEU A 130 -1.30 0.19 -5.19
C LEU A 130 -1.20 0.17 -3.66
N PHE A 131 -0.29 -0.61 -3.09
CA PHE A 131 -0.14 -0.71 -1.64
C PHE A 131 0.17 0.65 -1.01
N PHE A 132 1.18 1.37 -1.50
CA PHE A 132 1.56 2.67 -0.93
C PHE A 132 0.47 3.72 -1.13
N ALA A 133 -0.15 3.75 -2.32
CA ALA A 133 -1.28 4.63 -2.60
C ALA A 133 -2.46 4.39 -1.63
N ARG A 134 -2.77 3.11 -1.35
CA ARG A 134 -3.87 2.74 -0.45
C ARG A 134 -3.51 2.96 1.02
N ALA A 135 -2.28 2.70 1.43
CA ALA A 135 -1.83 2.96 2.80
C ALA A 135 -1.97 4.44 3.16
N VAL A 136 -1.53 5.36 2.31
CA VAL A 136 -1.69 6.80 2.56
C VAL A 136 -3.16 7.24 2.49
N SER A 137 -3.92 6.73 1.53
CA SER A 137 -5.36 7.03 1.42
C SER A 137 -6.14 6.60 2.67
N GLU A 138 -5.90 5.40 3.18
CA GLU A 138 -6.55 4.90 4.39
C GLU A 138 -6.08 5.63 5.65
N LEU A 139 -4.83 6.07 5.70
CA LEU A 139 -4.35 6.97 6.76
C LEU A 139 -5.11 8.30 6.74
N VAL A 140 -5.27 8.91 5.57
CA VAL A 140 -6.06 10.15 5.41
C VAL A 140 -7.51 9.91 5.83
N ARG A 141 -8.13 8.80 5.42
CA ARG A 141 -9.50 8.43 5.87
C ARG A 141 -9.57 8.31 7.39
N ALA A 142 -8.60 7.65 8.02
CA ALA A 142 -8.56 7.48 9.47
C ALA A 142 -8.44 8.83 10.20
N ILE A 143 -7.53 9.70 9.77
CA ILE A 143 -7.34 11.05 10.33
C ILE A 143 -8.63 11.89 10.21
N ILE A 144 -9.28 11.86 9.04
CA ILE A 144 -10.54 12.58 8.79
C ILE A 144 -11.66 12.02 9.67
N ALA A 145 -11.81 10.69 9.72
CA ALA A 145 -12.93 10.00 10.36
C ALA A 145 -12.89 10.09 11.89
N GLU A 146 -11.70 9.92 12.48
CA GLU A 146 -11.53 9.99 13.93
C GLU A 146 -11.72 11.42 14.46
N LYS A 147 -11.85 12.42 13.57
CA LYS A 147 -11.80 13.85 13.92
C LYS A 147 -10.70 14.08 14.93
N ILE A 148 -9.56 13.37 14.79
CA ILE A 148 -8.39 13.58 15.65
C ILE A 148 -8.21 15.08 15.57
N ASN A 149 -8.42 15.74 16.71
CA ASN A 149 -8.40 17.17 16.76
C ASN A 149 -7.04 17.55 16.17
N LEU A 150 -7.02 18.03 14.92
CA LEU A 150 -5.85 18.64 14.29
C LEU A 150 -5.34 19.82 15.13
N MET A 151 -6.10 20.20 16.16
CA MET A 151 -5.72 21.00 17.32
C MET A 151 -4.51 20.45 18.11
N VAL A 152 -4.31 19.13 18.23
CA VAL A 152 -3.13 18.53 18.91
C VAL A 152 -1.90 18.51 18.02
N LEU A 153 -2.09 18.40 16.70
CA LEU A 153 -1.03 18.49 15.69
C LEU A 153 -0.75 19.93 15.22
N GLY A 154 -1.46 20.94 15.72
CA GLY A 154 -1.27 22.35 15.31
C GLY A 154 -1.61 22.65 13.85
N LEU A 155 -2.29 21.73 13.15
CA LEU A 155 -2.41 21.67 11.70
C LEU A 155 -3.52 22.58 11.11
N VAL A 156 -3.50 23.85 11.48
CA VAL A 156 -4.40 24.93 11.01
C VAL A 156 -5.73 25.00 11.78
N PRO A 157 -5.96 26.08 12.55
CA PRO A 157 -7.26 26.37 13.14
C PRO A 157 -8.33 26.54 12.05
N GLY A 158 -9.42 25.77 12.12
CA GLY A 158 -10.58 25.94 11.24
C GLY A 158 -10.70 24.96 10.07
N LEU A 159 -9.77 24.01 9.91
CA LEU A 159 -9.87 22.97 8.89
C LEU A 159 -10.90 21.89 9.29
N ARG A 160 -12.19 22.20 9.18
CA ARG A 160 -13.28 21.21 9.25
C ARG A 160 -13.40 20.52 7.90
N VAL A 161 -12.61 19.48 7.67
CA VAL A 161 -12.78 18.67 6.46
C VAL A 161 -13.49 17.38 6.83
N VAL A 162 -14.62 17.15 6.16
CA VAL A 162 -15.37 15.91 6.20
C VAL A 162 -15.27 15.31 4.80
N ASP A 163 -14.96 14.02 4.73
CA ASP A 163 -14.88 13.26 3.48
C ASP A 163 -15.86 12.09 3.52
N PRO A 164 -17.18 12.35 3.54
CA PRO A 164 -18.19 11.31 3.76
C PRO A 164 -18.21 10.28 2.62
N ASP A 165 -17.89 10.72 1.40
CA ASP A 165 -17.88 9.89 0.20
C ASP A 165 -16.49 9.34 -0.14
N GLY A 166 -15.45 9.69 0.63
CA GLY A 166 -14.08 9.22 0.37
C GLY A 166 -13.36 9.87 -0.81
N GLN A 167 -13.93 10.93 -1.39
CA GLN A 167 -13.42 11.56 -2.62
C GLN A 167 -12.05 12.22 -2.39
N ILE A 168 -11.80 12.77 -1.20
CA ILE A 168 -10.51 13.38 -0.88
C ILE A 168 -9.45 12.30 -0.72
N ALA A 169 -9.77 11.24 0.02
CA ALA A 169 -8.86 10.12 0.19
C ALA A 169 -8.53 9.42 -1.13
N ASP A 170 -9.48 9.28 -2.04
CA ASP A 170 -9.25 8.69 -3.37
C ASP A 170 -8.42 9.62 -4.27
N TRP A 171 -8.65 10.94 -4.20
CA TRP A 171 -7.80 11.91 -4.87
C TRP A 171 -6.35 11.85 -4.37
N VAL A 172 -6.16 11.76 -3.04
CA VAL A 172 -4.83 11.58 -2.43
C VAL A 172 -4.18 10.29 -2.91
N ALA A 173 -4.92 9.18 -2.97
CA ALA A 173 -4.42 7.91 -3.48
C ALA A 173 -3.87 8.06 -4.91
N GLY A 174 -4.60 8.75 -5.78
CA GLY A 174 -4.16 9.04 -7.15
C GLY A 174 -2.86 9.84 -7.19
N LYS A 175 -2.72 10.87 -6.35
CA LYS A 175 -1.48 11.66 -6.26
C LYS A 175 -0.30 10.89 -5.71
N VAL A 176 -0.51 10.05 -4.70
CA VAL A 176 0.55 9.20 -4.17
C VAL A 176 1.01 8.19 -5.23
N MET A 177 0.08 7.62 -6.00
CA MET A 177 0.42 6.71 -7.09
C MET A 177 1.28 7.36 -8.17
N GLU A 178 1.08 8.65 -8.49
CA GLU A 178 1.94 9.41 -9.42
C GLU A 178 3.37 9.62 -8.89
N LEU A 179 3.59 9.53 -7.58
CA LEU A 179 4.87 9.83 -6.92
C LEU A 179 5.70 8.58 -6.62
N VAL A 180 5.03 7.46 -6.34
CA VAL A 180 5.68 6.19 -5.98
C VAL A 180 6.40 5.63 -7.21
N PRO A 181 7.71 5.32 -7.13
CA PRO A 181 8.45 4.76 -8.24
C PRO A 181 7.92 3.38 -8.65
N ASN A 182 7.83 3.15 -9.95
CA ASN A 182 7.43 1.87 -10.51
C ASN A 182 8.64 0.89 -10.53
N PRO A 183 8.57 -0.27 -9.85
CA PRO A 183 9.68 -1.23 -9.85
C PRO A 183 10.00 -1.83 -11.21
N CYS A 184 9.01 -1.99 -12.10
CA CYS A 184 9.20 -2.58 -13.42
C CYS A 184 9.95 -1.62 -14.36
N GLU A 185 9.59 -0.34 -14.35
CA GLU A 185 10.32 0.69 -15.11
C GLU A 185 11.78 0.75 -14.66
N ARG A 186 12.00 0.78 -13.33
CA ARG A 186 13.34 0.85 -12.77
C ARG A 186 14.15 -0.44 -13.00
N ALA A 187 13.51 -1.61 -12.97
CA ALA A 187 14.15 -2.86 -13.31
C ALA A 187 14.52 -2.95 -14.79
N HIS A 188 13.72 -2.35 -15.69
CA HIS A 188 14.08 -2.25 -17.10
C HIS A 188 15.35 -1.43 -17.31
N GLU A 189 15.47 -0.28 -16.63
CA GLU A 189 16.67 0.56 -16.66
C GLU A 189 17.91 -0.13 -16.06
N LEU A 190 17.69 -0.98 -15.06
CA LEU A 190 18.74 -1.70 -14.34
C LEU A 190 18.95 -3.13 -14.87
N ALA A 191 18.30 -3.50 -15.98
CA ALA A 191 18.41 -4.84 -16.56
C ALA A 191 19.86 -5.19 -16.92
N GLU A 192 20.66 -4.21 -17.36
CA GLU A 192 22.09 -4.37 -17.64
C GLU A 192 22.92 -4.70 -16.39
N ARG A 193 22.41 -4.37 -15.19
CA ARG A 193 23.02 -4.70 -13.89
C ARG A 193 22.55 -6.05 -13.35
N GLY A 194 21.69 -6.77 -14.07
CA GLY A 194 21.22 -8.11 -13.72
C GLY A 194 20.23 -8.17 -12.55
N LEU A 195 19.71 -7.02 -12.09
CA LEU A 195 18.73 -6.97 -11.02
C LEU A 195 17.35 -7.40 -11.54
N ASN A 196 16.67 -8.25 -10.78
CA ASN A 196 15.29 -8.61 -11.06
C ASN A 196 14.29 -7.64 -10.39
N VAL A 197 13.03 -7.69 -10.80
CA VAL A 197 11.96 -6.78 -10.33
C VAL A 197 11.77 -6.83 -8.81
N VAL A 198 11.93 -8.01 -8.18
CA VAL A 198 11.78 -8.15 -6.72
C VAL A 198 12.91 -7.43 -5.99
N GLU A 199 14.15 -7.59 -6.46
CA GLU A 199 15.31 -6.91 -5.87
C GLU A 199 15.15 -5.39 -5.98
N VAL A 200 14.74 -4.89 -7.15
CA VAL A 200 14.47 -3.48 -7.36
C VAL A 200 13.32 -2.99 -6.48
N ALA A 201 12.22 -3.74 -6.39
CA ALA A 201 11.10 -3.38 -5.51
C ALA A 201 11.55 -3.26 -4.05
N ARG A 202 12.41 -4.16 -3.55
CA ARG A 202 12.95 -4.08 -2.18
C ARG A 202 13.79 -2.81 -1.97
N GLU A 203 14.65 -2.47 -2.92
CA GLU A 203 15.48 -1.26 -2.85
C GLU A 203 14.63 0.02 -2.88
N LEU A 204 13.50 0.01 -3.59
CA LEU A 204 12.62 1.18 -3.71
C LEU A 204 11.76 1.44 -2.47
N ILE A 205 11.57 0.48 -1.56
CA ILE A 205 10.65 0.64 -0.41
C ILE A 205 10.89 1.93 0.40
N PRO A 206 12.12 2.25 0.85
CA PRO A 206 12.34 3.45 1.66
C PRO A 206 12.00 4.73 0.88
N GLU A 207 12.38 4.79 -0.40
CA GLU A 207 12.06 5.92 -1.27
C GLU A 207 10.55 6.03 -1.53
N SER A 208 9.88 4.92 -1.85
CA SER A 208 8.43 4.87 -2.06
C SER A 208 7.67 5.37 -0.83
N VAL A 209 8.09 4.96 0.38
CA VAL A 209 7.51 5.44 1.64
C VAL A 209 7.73 6.94 1.81
N ASP A 210 8.96 7.40 1.64
CA ASP A 210 9.32 8.81 1.84
C ASP A 210 8.60 9.72 0.83
N ARG A 211 8.46 9.28 -0.43
CA ARG A 211 7.68 9.98 -1.47
C ARG A 211 6.18 9.95 -1.18
N ALA A 212 5.63 8.81 -0.79
CA ALA A 212 4.21 8.67 -0.45
C ALA A 212 3.82 9.54 0.77
N LEU A 213 4.72 9.69 1.74
CA LEU A 213 4.55 10.56 2.90
C LEU A 213 4.92 12.03 2.62
N GLY A 214 5.44 12.34 1.43
CA GLY A 214 5.82 13.69 1.01
C GLY A 214 7.08 14.24 1.70
N VAL A 215 7.87 13.40 2.36
CA VAL A 215 9.08 13.77 3.11
C VAL A 215 10.38 13.51 2.35
N TRP A 216 10.30 12.95 1.15
CA TRP A 216 11.45 12.72 0.27
C TRP A 216 12.25 14.00 0.03
N ALA A 217 13.57 13.91 0.19
CA ALA A 217 14.51 15.02 0.03
C ALA A 217 15.36 14.93 -1.26
N GLY A 218 15.12 13.95 -2.13
CA GLY A 218 15.83 13.83 -3.39
C GLY A 218 15.39 14.88 -4.41
N GLU A 219 16.27 15.18 -5.36
CA GLU A 219 16.05 16.17 -6.43
C GLU A 219 14.74 15.86 -7.19
N GLU A 220 13.86 16.86 -7.29
CA GLU A 220 12.67 16.78 -8.16
C GLU A 220 13.15 16.52 -9.60
N PRO A 221 12.59 15.53 -10.32
CA PRO A 221 12.85 15.41 -11.74
C PRO A 221 12.26 16.65 -12.42
N SER A 222 13.17 17.47 -12.95
CA SER A 222 12.92 18.68 -13.75
C SER A 222 12.20 18.40 -15.06
#